data_AF-A0A3B8WPM9-F1
#
_entry.id   AF-A0A3B8WPM9-F1
#
_cell.length_a   1.000
_cell.length_b   1.000
_cell.length_c   1.000
_cell.angle_alpha   90.00
_cell.angle_beta   90.00
_cell.angle_gamma   90.00
#
_symmetry.space_group_name_H-M   'P 1'
#
loop_
_entity.id
_entity.type
_entity.pdbx_description
1 polymer ?
#
loop_
_entity_poly.entity_id
_entity_poly.type
_entity_poly.pdbx_seq_one_letter_code
_entity_poly.pdbx_strand_id
1 'polypeptide(L)'
;MIKNLKKLLPLAGTFLGLITLFCCDSTLIEDLDAIAKKQTEGTYIYQTIIQKQHIDDNNYDTEAENKEILNQPKTSTELKQWISDAIDKNSTYGFTLSNTPEVAHPEDNLYRLELIYDRILYTLDFNANTTSYEGTIPQSQTQKYEKMITLEFPELTLTDHMFLGWDENNTAVSPAYTKYNSEFTFYKNTTLYAIWQR
;
A
#
# COMPACT_ATOMS: atom_id res chain seq x y z
N MET A 1 -19.46 -6.45 -32.81
CA MET A 1 -20.12 -5.32 -32.13
C MET A 1 -19.58 -5.29 -30.70
N ILE A 2 -18.44 -4.63 -30.48
CA ILE A 2 -17.79 -4.53 -29.16
C ILE A 2 -17.78 -3.04 -28.82
N LYS A 3 -18.63 -2.62 -27.88
CA LYS A 3 -18.70 -1.24 -27.40
C LYS A 3 -17.91 -1.12 -26.10
N ASN A 4 -16.97 -0.17 -26.15
CA ASN A 4 -16.18 0.42 -25.08
C ASN A 4 -16.88 0.51 -23.71
N LEU A 5 -16.11 0.23 -22.65
CA LEU A 5 -15.96 1.20 -21.58
C LEU A 5 -14.53 1.12 -21.01
N LYS A 6 -13.64 1.95 -21.57
CA LYS A 6 -12.42 2.38 -20.90
C LYS A 6 -12.87 3.08 -19.62
N LYS A 7 -12.79 2.43 -18.45
CA LYS A 7 -12.78 3.15 -17.18
C LYS A 7 -11.49 3.96 -17.18
N LEU A 8 -11.66 5.25 -17.41
CA LEU A 8 -10.66 6.28 -17.18
C LEU A 8 -10.15 6.11 -15.75
N LEU A 9 -8.93 5.59 -15.62
CA LEU A 9 -8.11 5.85 -14.46
C LEU A 9 -8.07 7.38 -14.31
N PRO A 10 -8.35 7.94 -13.11
CA PRO A 10 -8.06 9.36 -12.91
C PRO A 10 -6.57 9.52 -13.21
N LEU A 11 -6.24 10.53 -14.02
CA LEU A 11 -4.87 10.98 -14.17
C LEU A 11 -4.33 11.16 -12.76
N ALA A 12 -3.52 10.20 -12.30
CA ALA A 12 -2.79 10.33 -11.06
C ALA A 12 -1.92 11.55 -11.28
N GLY A 13 -2.35 12.65 -10.67
CA GLY A 13 -1.55 13.85 -10.56
C GLY A 13 -0.16 13.39 -10.17
N THR A 14 0.82 13.89 -10.92
CA THR A 14 2.23 13.80 -10.65
C THR A 14 2.49 14.12 -9.18
N PHE A 15 2.38 13.11 -8.32
CA PHE A 15 3.04 13.11 -7.05
C PHE A 15 4.48 12.76 -7.42
N LEU A 16 5.23 13.80 -7.81
CA LEU A 16 6.62 13.86 -7.42
C LEU A 16 6.62 13.84 -5.89
N GLY A 17 6.42 12.66 -5.32
CA GLY A 17 6.98 12.34 -4.03
C GLY A 17 8.48 12.36 -4.25
N LEU A 18 9.06 13.56 -4.17
CA LEU A 18 10.38 13.69 -3.59
C LEU A 18 10.24 12.98 -2.24
N ILE A 19 10.54 11.70 -2.20
CA ILE A 19 10.98 11.07 -0.96
C ILE A 19 12.33 11.74 -0.75
N THR A 20 12.30 12.93 -0.15
CA THR A 20 13.47 13.41 0.56
C THR A 20 13.82 12.26 1.47
N LEU A 21 14.94 11.62 1.15
CA LEU A 21 15.58 10.56 1.92
C LEU A 21 15.97 11.16 3.27
N PHE A 22 14.98 11.48 4.11
CA PHE A 22 15.12 11.80 5.51
C PHE A 22 15.17 10.46 6.24
N CYS A 23 16.23 9.72 5.95
CA CYS A 23 16.76 8.75 6.88
C CYS A 23 18.27 8.94 6.88
N CYS A 24 18.71 10.13 7.30
CA CYS A 24 20.04 10.26 7.86
C CYS A 24 19.92 9.87 9.34
N ASP A 25 19.74 8.57 9.58
CA ASP A 25 20.41 7.99 10.72
C ASP A 25 21.85 7.83 10.25
N SER A 26 22.77 8.56 10.87
CA SER A 26 24.17 8.67 10.42
C SER A 26 24.93 7.35 10.39
N THR A 27 24.30 6.27 10.88
CA THR A 27 24.81 4.90 10.95
C THR A 27 24.82 4.20 9.58
N LEU A 28 23.77 4.34 8.77
CA LEU A 28 23.67 3.60 7.50
C LEU A 28 24.76 3.99 6.48
N ILE A 29 25.13 5.27 6.47
CA ILE A 29 26.17 5.78 5.55
C ILE A 29 27.56 5.31 5.98
N GLU A 30 27.85 5.29 7.29
CA GLU A 30 29.14 4.87 7.82
C GLU A 30 29.38 3.36 7.61
N ASP A 31 28.31 2.55 7.70
CA ASP A 31 28.40 1.10 7.50
C ASP A 31 28.66 0.72 6.03
N LEU A 32 28.10 1.44 5.05
CA LEU A 32 28.34 1.17 3.62
C LEU A 32 29.80 1.43 3.20
N ASP A 33 30.44 2.46 3.76
CA ASP A 33 31.87 2.72 3.51
C ASP A 33 32.76 1.65 4.15
N ALA A 34 32.38 1.11 5.31
CA ALA A 34 33.09 -0.01 5.94
C ALA A 34 32.90 -1.31 5.15
N ILE A 35 31.69 -1.57 4.67
CA ILE A 35 31.34 -2.67 3.77
C ILE A 35 32.15 -2.62 2.48
N ALA A 36 32.23 -1.44 1.85
CA ALA A 36 33.06 -1.21 0.67
C ALA A 36 34.57 -1.36 0.95
N LYS A 37 35.01 -1.42 2.21
CA LYS A 37 36.43 -1.68 2.55
C LYS A 37 36.74 -3.14 2.82
N LYS A 38 35.74 -3.98 3.12
CA LYS A 38 35.89 -5.43 3.40
C LYS A 38 36.04 -6.30 2.14
N GLN A 39 36.30 -5.67 1.00
CA GLN A 39 36.37 -6.29 -0.32
C GLN A 39 37.55 -7.28 -0.41
N THR A 40 37.31 -8.47 -0.98
CA THR A 40 38.33 -9.52 -1.20
C THR A 40 38.44 -9.87 -2.69
N GLU A 41 39.54 -10.47 -3.14
CA GLU A 41 39.61 -10.88 -4.55
C GLU A 41 38.56 -11.94 -4.87
N GLY A 42 37.80 -11.76 -5.96
CA GLY A 42 36.83 -12.75 -6.40
C GLY A 42 35.57 -12.17 -7.04
N THR A 43 34.55 -13.02 -7.11
CA THR A 43 33.22 -12.69 -7.62
C THR A 43 32.33 -12.18 -6.50
N TYR A 44 31.59 -11.11 -6.78
CA TYR A 44 30.70 -10.43 -5.84
C TYR A 44 29.25 -10.66 -6.23
N ILE A 45 28.41 -11.01 -5.24
CA ILE A 45 26.99 -11.26 -5.43
C ILE A 45 26.20 -10.22 -4.65
N TYR A 46 25.33 -9.48 -5.33
CA TYR A 46 24.38 -8.54 -4.73
C TYR A 46 22.98 -9.12 -4.87
N GLN A 47 22.40 -9.48 -3.74
CA GLN A 47 21.09 -10.12 -3.66
C GLN A 47 20.09 -9.17 -3.01
N THR A 48 18.99 -8.88 -3.70
CA THR A 48 17.86 -8.14 -3.15
C THR A 48 16.72 -9.11 -2.89
N ILE A 49 16.23 -9.16 -1.65
CA ILE A 49 15.02 -9.89 -1.26
C ILE A 49 13.91 -8.87 -0.97
N ILE A 50 12.73 -9.14 -1.52
CA ILE A 50 11.56 -8.29 -1.37
C ILE A 50 10.44 -9.11 -0.76
N GLN A 51 10.00 -8.70 0.42
CA GLN A 51 8.90 -9.33 1.13
C GLN A 51 7.70 -8.39 1.18
N LYS A 52 6.51 -8.89 0.88
CA LYS A 52 5.25 -8.14 1.00
C LYS A 52 4.31 -8.79 1.98
N GLN A 53 3.71 -7.98 2.84
CA GLN A 53 2.75 -8.45 3.81
C GLN A 53 1.51 -9.04 3.13
N HIS A 54 0.99 -10.11 3.70
CA HIS A 54 -0.26 -10.74 3.28
C HIS A 54 -1.46 -9.83 3.54
N ILE A 55 -2.53 -10.09 2.79
CA ILE A 55 -3.78 -9.32 2.89
C ILE A 55 -4.63 -9.76 4.09
N ASP A 56 -4.56 -11.03 4.48
CA ASP A 56 -5.44 -11.64 5.48
C ASP A 56 -4.79 -11.82 6.85
N ASP A 57 -3.46 -11.80 6.92
CA ASP A 57 -2.70 -11.94 8.18
C ASP A 57 -1.46 -11.03 8.18
N ASN A 58 -0.60 -11.17 9.19
CA ASN A 58 0.62 -10.38 9.34
C ASN A 58 1.88 -11.09 8.85
N ASN A 59 1.74 -12.18 8.10
CA ASN A 59 2.86 -12.87 7.46
C ASN A 59 3.29 -12.14 6.18
N TYR A 60 4.41 -12.57 5.62
CA TYR A 60 5.01 -11.98 4.42
C TYR A 60 5.40 -13.09 3.44
N ASP A 61 5.26 -12.80 2.14
CA ASP A 61 5.80 -13.64 1.06
C ASP A 61 6.95 -12.92 0.37
N THR A 62 7.97 -13.69 -0.03
CA THR A 62 8.98 -13.22 -0.97
C THR A 62 8.36 -13.05 -2.35
N GLU A 63 8.22 -11.81 -2.80
CA GLU A 63 7.67 -11.47 -4.11
C GLU A 63 8.76 -11.49 -5.19
N ALA A 64 9.97 -11.06 -4.83
CA ALA A 64 11.09 -11.01 -5.75
C ALA A 64 12.42 -11.30 -5.04
N GLU A 65 13.27 -12.01 -5.76
CA GLU A 65 14.66 -12.24 -5.41
C GLU A 65 15.52 -11.92 -6.63
N ASN A 66 16.27 -10.82 -6.56
CA ASN A 66 17.14 -10.39 -7.65
C ASN A 66 18.59 -10.65 -7.27
N LYS A 67 19.39 -11.15 -8.22
CA LYS A 67 20.83 -11.40 -8.05
C LYS A 67 21.61 -10.72 -9.15
N GLU A 68 22.58 -9.91 -8.77
CA GLU A 68 23.58 -9.30 -9.65
C GLU A 68 24.95 -9.87 -9.29
N ILE A 69 25.70 -10.33 -10.30
CA ILE A 69 27.03 -10.91 -10.13
C ILE A 69 28.04 -10.00 -10.81
N LEU A 70 29.05 -9.54 -10.07
CA LEU A 70 30.09 -8.64 -10.57
C LEU A 70 31.49 -9.20 -10.31
N ASN A 71 32.42 -8.87 -11.20
CA ASN A 71 33.84 -9.23 -11.06
C ASN A 71 34.65 -8.17 -10.30
N GLN A 72 33.98 -7.12 -9.85
CA GLN A 72 34.53 -6.07 -9.01
C GLN A 72 33.46 -5.63 -8.00
N PRO A 73 33.85 -5.17 -6.82
CA PRO A 73 32.89 -4.73 -5.82
C PRO A 73 32.30 -3.36 -6.15
N LYS A 74 31.07 -3.10 -5.68
CA LYS A 74 30.45 -1.78 -5.70
C LYS A 74 31.16 -0.88 -4.69
N THR A 75 31.41 0.36 -5.10
CA THR A 75 31.76 1.47 -4.21
C THR A 75 30.61 1.82 -3.28
N SER A 76 30.85 2.60 -2.23
CA SER A 76 29.76 3.06 -1.34
C SER A 76 28.71 3.90 -2.06
N THR A 77 29.09 4.67 -3.08
CA THR A 77 28.15 5.39 -3.94
C THR A 77 27.26 4.43 -4.74
N GLU A 78 27.85 3.39 -5.33
CA GLU A 78 27.10 2.39 -6.10
C GLU A 78 26.20 1.54 -5.20
N LEU A 79 26.61 1.26 -3.96
CA LEU A 79 25.75 0.60 -2.97
C LEU A 79 24.54 1.46 -2.60
N LYS A 80 24.74 2.77 -2.36
CA LYS A 80 23.64 3.71 -2.10
C LYS A 80 22.67 3.76 -3.27
N GLN A 81 23.20 3.84 -4.50
CA GLN A 81 22.36 3.84 -5.70
C GLN A 81 21.61 2.53 -5.86
N TRP A 82 22.27 1.39 -5.62
CA TRP A 82 21.63 0.07 -5.67
C TRP A 82 20.46 -0.06 -4.68
N ILE A 83 20.63 0.43 -3.45
CA ILE A 83 19.55 0.47 -2.45
C ILE A 83 18.41 1.39 -2.91
N SER A 84 18.72 2.61 -3.38
CA SER A 84 17.70 3.55 -3.88
C SER A 84 16.91 2.94 -5.04
N ASP A 85 17.60 2.38 -6.02
CA ASP A 85 16.97 1.74 -7.18
C ASP A 85 16.09 0.56 -6.77
N ALA A 86 16.53 -0.23 -5.78
CA ALA A 86 15.75 -1.34 -5.25
C ALA A 86 14.48 -0.85 -4.56
N ILE A 87 14.53 0.24 -3.78
CA ILE A 87 13.36 0.83 -3.14
C ILE A 87 12.42 1.42 -4.19
N ASP A 88 12.94 2.22 -5.12
CA ASP A 88 12.14 2.95 -6.11
C ASP A 88 11.42 2.01 -7.07
N LYS A 89 12.10 0.95 -7.54
CA LYS A 89 11.49 -0.07 -8.42
C LYS A 89 10.34 -0.82 -7.77
N ASN A 90 10.35 -0.94 -6.44
CA ASN A 90 9.41 -1.77 -5.68
C ASN A 90 8.47 -0.97 -4.80
N SER A 91 8.60 0.36 -4.80
CA SER A 91 7.62 1.28 -4.27
C SER A 91 6.30 1.08 -5.04
N THR A 92 5.39 0.33 -4.42
CA THR A 92 4.12 -0.07 -5.03
C THR A 92 2.99 0.66 -4.33
N TYR A 93 1.97 1.07 -5.07
CA TYR A 93 0.74 1.60 -4.48
C TYR A 93 0.18 0.61 -3.45
N GLY A 94 -0.21 1.12 -2.28
CA GLY A 94 -0.81 0.32 -1.21
C GLY A 94 0.16 -0.33 -0.23
N PHE A 95 1.47 -0.07 -0.34
CA PHE A 95 2.48 -0.59 0.58
C PHE A 95 3.43 0.49 1.10
N THR A 96 4.02 0.27 2.27
CA THR A 96 5.09 1.10 2.83
C THR A 96 6.28 0.25 3.21
N LEU A 97 7.49 0.76 3.01
CA LEU A 97 8.68 0.12 3.56
C LEU A 97 8.57 0.14 5.09
N SER A 98 8.77 -1.02 5.71
CA SER A 98 8.56 -1.25 7.15
C SER A 98 9.86 -1.43 7.93
N ASN A 99 10.95 -1.80 7.25
CA ASN A 99 12.26 -1.98 7.83
C ASN A 99 13.22 -0.87 7.37
N THR A 100 14.23 -0.61 8.20
CA THR A 100 15.41 0.15 7.75
C THR A 100 16.22 -0.76 6.82
N PRO A 101 16.42 -0.39 5.54
CA PRO A 101 17.19 -1.21 4.61
C PRO A 101 18.64 -1.30 5.05
N GLU A 102 19.12 -2.50 5.34
CA GLU A 102 20.52 -2.76 5.71
C GLU A 102 21.14 -3.75 4.73
N VAL A 103 22.43 -3.56 4.41
CA VAL A 103 23.19 -4.48 3.57
C VAL A 103 23.97 -5.43 4.46
N ALA A 104 23.48 -6.66 4.56
CA ALA A 104 24.14 -7.73 5.30
C ALA A 104 25.22 -8.41 4.46
N HIS A 105 26.24 -8.94 5.16
CA HIS A 105 27.29 -9.79 4.61
C HIS A 105 27.22 -11.19 5.21
N PRO A 106 26.25 -12.02 4.79
CA PRO A 106 26.09 -13.36 5.34
C PRO A 106 27.25 -14.31 5.03
N GLU A 107 27.93 -14.10 3.89
CA GLU A 107 29.04 -14.92 3.41
C GLU A 107 30.08 -14.04 2.71
N ASP A 108 31.26 -14.59 2.46
CA ASP A 108 32.32 -13.91 1.72
C ASP A 108 31.80 -13.47 0.33
N ASN A 109 31.92 -12.17 0.06
CA ASN A 109 31.49 -11.52 -1.18
C ASN A 109 29.99 -11.62 -1.53
N LEU A 110 29.13 -12.07 -0.61
CA LEU A 110 27.66 -11.99 -0.74
C LEU A 110 27.11 -10.80 0.05
N TYR A 111 26.43 -9.90 -0.65
CA TYR A 111 25.82 -8.69 -0.13
C TYR A 111 24.31 -8.85 -0.26
N ARG A 112 23.60 -8.83 0.87
CA ARG A 112 22.15 -9.05 0.91
C ARG A 112 21.45 -7.79 1.37
N LEU A 113 20.49 -7.31 0.57
CA LEU A 113 19.54 -6.27 0.93
C LEU A 113 18.16 -6.90 1.08
N GLU A 114 17.56 -6.73 2.26
CA GLU A 114 16.20 -7.18 2.53
C GLU A 114 15.28 -5.97 2.66
N LEU A 115 14.21 -5.96 1.88
CA LEU A 115 13.17 -4.93 1.91
C LEU A 115 11.84 -5.57 2.28
N ILE A 116 11.24 -5.09 3.35
CA ILE A 116 9.98 -5.62 3.90
C ILE A 116 8.92 -4.54 3.78
N TYR A 117 7.83 -4.85 3.09
CA TYR A 117 6.76 -3.91 2.81
C TYR A 117 5.46 -4.29 3.54
N ASP A 118 4.99 -3.38 4.39
CA ASP A 118 3.69 -3.48 5.04
C ASP A 118 2.58 -2.98 4.12
N ARG A 119 1.39 -3.58 4.22
CA ARG A 119 0.20 -3.04 3.54
C ARG A 119 -0.29 -1.80 4.25
N ILE A 120 -0.58 -0.75 3.48
CA ILE A 120 -1.24 0.44 4.00
C ILE A 120 -2.64 0.06 4.49
N LEU A 121 -3.00 0.61 5.65
CA LEU A 121 -4.35 0.55 6.20
C LEU A 121 -5.16 1.75 5.74
N TYR A 122 -6.39 1.49 5.30
CA TYR A 122 -7.37 2.52 5.00
C TYR A 122 -8.59 2.37 5.88
N THR A 123 -9.29 3.48 6.06
CA THR A 123 -10.53 3.53 6.85
C THR A 123 -11.74 3.72 5.94
N LEU A 124 -12.77 2.94 6.21
CA LEU A 124 -14.12 3.11 5.69
C LEU A 124 -15.04 3.64 6.79
N ASP A 125 -15.58 4.83 6.57
CA ASP A 125 -16.56 5.47 7.45
C ASP A 125 -17.95 5.47 6.82
N PHE A 126 -18.96 5.63 7.68
CA PHE A 126 -20.36 5.69 7.28
C PHE A 126 -21.00 6.97 7.81
N ASN A 127 -21.82 7.60 6.98
CA ASN A 127 -22.50 8.84 7.29
C ASN A 127 -23.96 8.75 6.87
N ALA A 128 -24.90 8.91 7.80
CA ALA A 128 -26.33 8.85 7.48
C ALA A 128 -26.83 9.96 6.53
N ASN A 129 -25.97 10.92 6.15
CA ASN A 129 -26.27 12.00 5.22
C ASN A 129 -27.44 12.90 5.67
N THR A 130 -27.76 12.83 6.95
CA THR A 130 -28.76 13.60 7.66
C THR A 130 -28.46 13.50 9.16
N THR A 131 -29.01 14.40 9.95
CA THR A 131 -28.92 14.38 11.42
C THR A 131 -30.19 13.85 12.08
N SER A 132 -31.26 13.62 11.32
CA SER A 132 -32.61 13.28 11.83
C SER A 132 -33.00 11.80 11.67
N TYR A 133 -32.00 10.93 11.47
CA TYR A 133 -32.23 9.49 11.34
C TYR A 133 -32.38 8.82 12.71
N GLU A 134 -33.03 7.66 12.75
CA GLU A 134 -32.98 6.72 13.87
C GLU A 134 -32.29 5.42 13.45
N GLY A 135 -31.83 4.64 14.42
CA GLY A 135 -31.04 3.43 14.20
C GLY A 135 -29.55 3.62 14.47
N THR A 136 -28.75 2.61 14.13
CA THR A 136 -27.29 2.59 14.37
C THR A 136 -26.55 2.58 13.03
N ILE A 137 -25.71 3.58 12.81
CA ILE A 137 -24.79 3.61 11.66
C ILE A 137 -23.71 2.53 11.88
N PRO A 138 -23.25 1.82 10.82
CA PRO A 138 -22.17 0.86 10.96
C PRO A 138 -20.91 1.51 11.53
N GLN A 139 -20.17 0.74 12.33
CA GLN A 139 -18.90 1.22 12.86
C GLN A 139 -17.88 1.42 11.73
N SER A 140 -17.01 2.42 11.94
CA SER A 140 -15.83 2.62 11.09
C SER A 140 -15.00 1.34 11.02
N GLN A 141 -14.54 1.00 9.83
CA GLN A 141 -13.72 -0.19 9.60
C GLN A 141 -12.35 0.19 9.07
N THR A 142 -11.30 -0.42 9.62
CA THR A 142 -9.94 -0.29 9.09
C THR A 142 -9.54 -1.60 8.45
N GLN A 143 -9.11 -1.54 7.19
CA GLN A 143 -8.72 -2.73 6.42
C GLN A 143 -7.44 -2.47 5.63
N LYS A 144 -6.70 -3.55 5.38
CA LYS A 144 -5.53 -3.54 4.49
C LYS A 144 -5.94 -3.22 3.06
N TYR A 145 -5.08 -2.51 2.35
CA TYR A 145 -5.21 -2.24 0.92
C TYR A 145 -5.64 -3.50 0.13
N GLU A 146 -6.60 -3.32 -0.79
CA GLU A 146 -7.25 -4.34 -1.62
C GLU A 146 -8.17 -5.33 -0.91
N LYS A 147 -8.27 -5.29 0.42
CA LYS A 147 -9.12 -6.26 1.13
C LYS A 147 -10.59 -6.01 0.81
N MET A 148 -11.23 -7.04 0.29
CA MET A 148 -12.67 -7.05 0.08
C MET A 148 -13.37 -7.21 1.43
N ILE A 149 -14.40 -6.40 1.66
CA ILE A 149 -15.28 -6.51 2.80
C ILE A 149 -16.73 -6.67 2.37
N THR A 150 -17.54 -7.22 3.26
CA THR A 150 -18.99 -7.22 3.15
C THR A 150 -19.55 -6.07 3.99
N LEU A 151 -20.22 -5.13 3.33
CA LEU A 151 -20.91 -4.02 3.96
C LEU A 151 -22.12 -4.51 4.75
N GLU A 152 -22.28 -3.93 5.94
CA GLU A 152 -23.48 -4.13 6.75
C GLU A 152 -24.57 -3.12 6.33
N PHE A 153 -25.82 -3.59 6.32
CA PHE A 153 -27.00 -2.79 6.01
C PHE A 153 -27.91 -2.76 7.24
N PRO A 154 -27.68 -1.82 8.17
CA PRO A 154 -28.50 -1.69 9.36
C PRO A 154 -29.89 -1.15 9.01
N GLU A 155 -30.83 -1.38 9.91
CA GLU A 155 -32.15 -0.74 9.87
C GLU A 155 -32.00 0.72 10.29
N LEU A 156 -31.75 1.60 9.30
CA LEU A 156 -31.83 3.05 9.48
C LEU A 156 -33.21 3.54 9.03
N THR A 157 -33.83 4.37 9.84
CA THR A 157 -35.12 4.98 9.55
C THR A 157 -35.00 6.50 9.52
N LEU A 158 -35.81 7.12 8.67
CA LEU A 158 -35.94 8.56 8.56
C LEU A 158 -37.41 8.85 8.24
N THR A 159 -38.04 9.76 9.00
CA THR A 159 -39.46 10.07 8.83
C THR A 159 -39.79 10.43 7.38
N ASP A 160 -40.84 9.81 6.83
CA ASP A 160 -41.27 9.95 5.45
C ASP A 160 -40.21 9.59 4.39
N HIS A 161 -39.18 8.80 4.71
CA HIS A 161 -38.16 8.37 3.76
C HIS A 161 -37.83 6.89 3.91
N MET A 162 -37.38 6.28 2.81
CA MET A 162 -36.85 4.93 2.72
C MET A 162 -35.33 4.97 2.53
N PHE A 163 -34.60 4.23 3.35
CA PHE A 163 -33.17 3.98 3.15
C PHE A 163 -32.98 3.07 1.94
N LEU A 164 -32.23 3.53 0.94
CA LEU A 164 -31.97 2.77 -0.29
C LEU A 164 -30.66 1.99 -0.25
N GLY A 165 -29.66 2.53 0.45
CA GLY A 165 -28.30 1.99 0.48
C GLY A 165 -27.24 3.08 0.64
N TRP A 166 -26.02 2.76 0.25
CA TRP A 166 -24.84 3.59 0.43
C TRP A 166 -24.25 4.06 -0.91
N ASP A 167 -23.65 5.24 -0.92
CA ASP A 167 -22.86 5.76 -2.05
C ASP A 167 -21.66 6.57 -1.56
N GLU A 168 -20.58 6.62 -2.34
CA GLU A 168 -19.44 7.49 -2.04
C GLU A 168 -19.75 8.98 -2.30
N ASN A 169 -20.75 9.27 -3.15
CA ASN A 169 -21.25 10.60 -3.41
C ASN A 169 -22.47 10.92 -2.52
N ASN A 170 -22.32 11.90 -1.63
CA ASN A 170 -23.38 12.35 -0.73
C ASN A 170 -24.61 12.97 -1.42
N THR A 171 -24.54 13.26 -2.72
CA THR A 171 -25.66 13.79 -3.52
C THR A 171 -26.26 12.76 -4.49
N ALA A 172 -25.85 11.49 -4.40
CA ALA A 172 -26.40 10.45 -5.26
C ALA A 172 -27.92 10.28 -5.03
N VAL A 173 -28.65 10.06 -6.11
CA VAL A 173 -30.11 9.78 -6.08
C VAL A 173 -30.41 8.27 -6.11
N SER A 174 -29.40 7.45 -6.40
CA SER A 174 -29.46 5.99 -6.37
C SER A 174 -28.16 5.48 -5.76
N PRO A 175 -28.20 4.53 -4.82
CA PRO A 175 -27.00 4.01 -4.18
C PRO A 175 -26.19 3.11 -5.11
N ALA A 176 -24.87 3.21 -5.05
CA ALA A 176 -23.96 2.23 -5.63
C ALA A 176 -23.97 0.89 -4.88
N TYR A 177 -24.23 0.90 -3.56
CA TYR A 177 -24.16 -0.29 -2.71
C TYR A 177 -25.49 -0.51 -1.98
N THR A 178 -26.05 -1.71 -2.16
CA THR A 178 -27.33 -2.14 -1.55
C THR A 178 -27.14 -3.48 -0.84
N LYS A 179 -28.15 -3.91 -0.09
CA LYS A 179 -28.17 -5.23 0.56
C LYS A 179 -27.97 -6.42 -0.40
N TYR A 180 -28.15 -6.21 -1.71
CA TYR A 180 -27.97 -7.24 -2.74
C TYR A 180 -26.57 -7.21 -3.38
N ASN A 181 -25.78 -6.16 -3.16
CA ASN A 181 -24.41 -5.99 -3.66
C ASN A 181 -23.55 -5.32 -2.58
N SER A 182 -23.35 -6.06 -1.48
CA SER A 182 -22.67 -5.58 -0.28
C SER A 182 -21.15 -5.74 -0.33
N GLU A 183 -20.58 -6.39 -1.34
CA GLU A 183 -19.12 -6.50 -1.47
C GLU A 183 -18.50 -5.18 -1.90
N PHE A 184 -17.46 -4.76 -1.19
CA PHE A 184 -16.80 -3.48 -1.42
C PHE A 184 -15.29 -3.58 -1.16
N THR A 185 -14.52 -2.93 -2.03
CA THR A 185 -13.06 -2.77 -1.89
C THR A 185 -12.74 -1.29 -2.03
N PHE A 186 -11.96 -0.76 -1.09
CA PHE A 186 -11.51 0.62 -1.08
C PHE A 186 -9.99 0.71 -1.04
N TYR A 187 -9.48 1.76 -1.69
CA TYR A 187 -8.05 1.96 -1.97
C TYR A 187 -7.49 3.24 -1.33
N LYS A 188 -8.31 3.91 -0.52
CA LYS A 188 -8.05 5.14 0.20
C LYS A 188 -9.05 5.27 1.34
N ASN A 189 -8.86 6.22 2.24
CA ASN A 189 -9.90 6.56 3.21
C ASN A 189 -11.17 6.99 2.47
N THR A 190 -12.28 6.34 2.79
CA THR A 190 -13.56 6.51 2.09
C THR A 190 -14.68 6.70 3.10
N THR A 191 -15.63 7.57 2.76
CA THR A 191 -16.89 7.70 3.51
C THR A 191 -18.05 7.31 2.60
N LEU A 192 -18.90 6.43 3.09
CA LEU A 192 -20.16 6.05 2.45
C LEU A 192 -21.32 6.83 3.07
N TYR A 193 -22.12 7.45 2.21
CA TYR A 193 -23.25 8.28 2.56
C TYR A 193 -24.56 7.52 2.31
N ALA A 194 -25.47 7.59 3.29
CA ALA A 194 -26.78 6.98 3.14
C ALA A 194 -27.60 7.72 2.09
N ILE A 195 -28.22 6.95 1.21
CA ILE A 195 -29.11 7.46 0.15
C ILE A 195 -30.55 7.19 0.55
N TRP A 196 -31.36 8.24 0.53
CA TRP A 196 -32.73 8.25 1.00
C TRP A 196 -33.69 8.62 -0.13
N GLN A 197 -34.88 8.03 -0.12
CA GLN A 197 -35.98 8.39 -1.02
C GLN A 197 -37.22 8.73 -0.21
N ARG A 198 -37.84 9.87 -0.50
CA ARG A 198 -39.15 10.24 0.05
C ARG A 198 -40.28 9.47 -0.60
#